data_AF-F6D2M9-F1
#
_entry.id   AF-F6D2M9-F1
#
_cell.length_a   1.000
_cell.length_b   1.000
_cell.length_c   1.000
_cell.angle_alpha   90.00
_cell.angle_beta   90.00
_cell.angle_gamma   90.00
#
_symmetry.space_group_name_H-M   'P 1'
#
loop_
_entity.id
_entity.type
_entity.pdbx_description
1 polymer ?
#
loop_
_entity_poly.entity_id
_entity_poly.type
_entity_poly.pdbx_seq_one_letter_code
_entity_poly.pdbx_strand_id
1 'polypeptide(L)'
;MKVKTFIYLADNGFIMIIHANVLYTLISYILAIGSAVIVGLILRLPLLPEKPMRQSWTISVIFPTAVLALGFTAMVFGLGYEGTGYHGMYIGIAVGVLTALFSKFLLEKITPKPQSEEAHE
;
A
#
# COMPACT_ATOMS: atom_id res chain seq x y z
N MET A 1 -15.02 42.08 -21.39
CA MET A 1 -14.88 40.65 -21.76
C MET A 1 -13.47 40.13 -21.42
N LYS A 2 -13.04 40.18 -20.15
CA LYS A 2 -11.72 39.62 -19.72
C LYS A 2 -11.68 39.05 -18.30
N VAL A 3 -12.63 39.40 -17.42
CA VAL A 3 -12.65 38.88 -16.04
C VAL A 3 -13.21 37.46 -15.95
N LYS A 4 -14.29 37.13 -16.68
CA LYS A 4 -14.85 35.77 -16.72
C LYS A 4 -13.91 34.73 -17.35
N THR A 5 -13.11 35.13 -18.35
CA THR A 5 -12.14 34.23 -19.01
C THR A 5 -10.93 33.92 -18.13
N PHE A 6 -10.47 34.86 -17.30
CA PHE A 6 -9.36 34.64 -16.36
C PHE A 6 -9.78 33.72 -15.21
N ILE A 7 -11.02 33.85 -14.73
CA ILE A 7 -11.61 32.93 -13.75
C ILE A 7 -11.75 31.54 -14.37
N TYR A 8 -12.26 31.40 -15.60
CA TYR A 8 -12.38 30.09 -16.27
C TYR A 8 -11.04 29.40 -16.58
N LEU A 9 -9.96 30.15 -16.85
CA LEU A 9 -8.63 29.57 -17.06
C LEU A 9 -7.99 29.10 -15.74
N ALA A 10 -8.19 29.86 -14.66
CA ALA A 10 -7.73 29.52 -13.32
C ALA A 10 -8.51 28.34 -12.72
N ASP A 11 -9.83 28.30 -12.93
CA ASP A 11 -10.69 27.24 -12.39
C ASP A 11 -10.42 25.91 -13.09
N ASN A 12 -10.40 25.87 -14.43
CA ASN A 12 -10.18 24.62 -15.16
C ASN A 12 -8.74 24.09 -15.03
N GLY A 13 -7.74 24.97 -15.01
CA GLY A 13 -6.34 24.56 -14.85
C GLY A 13 -6.05 24.04 -13.43
N PHE A 14 -6.54 24.73 -12.40
CA PHE A 14 -6.31 24.34 -11.00
C PHE A 14 -7.15 23.12 -10.60
N ILE A 15 -8.41 23.05 -11.03
CA ILE A 15 -9.27 21.87 -10.82
C ILE A 15 -8.67 20.63 -11.52
N MET A 16 -8.13 20.79 -12.73
CA MET A 16 -7.47 19.70 -13.46
C MET A 16 -6.16 19.25 -12.79
N ILE A 17 -5.37 20.19 -12.26
CA ILE A 17 -4.15 19.88 -11.50
C ILE A 17 -4.49 19.12 -10.22
N ILE A 18 -5.52 19.54 -9.48
CA ILE A 18 -5.97 18.83 -8.27
C ILE A 18 -6.51 17.44 -8.61
N HIS A 19 -7.34 17.32 -9.66
CA HIS A 19 -7.88 16.02 -10.07
C HIS A 19 -6.79 15.04 -10.52
N ALA A 20 -5.81 15.52 -11.29
CA ALA A 20 -4.66 14.72 -11.70
C ALA A 20 -3.86 14.26 -10.49
N ASN A 21 -3.62 15.16 -9.52
CA ASN A 21 -2.90 14.84 -8.30
C ASN A 21 -3.57 13.74 -7.48
N VAL A 22 -4.89 13.87 -7.25
CA VAL A 22 -5.69 12.88 -6.51
C VAL A 22 -5.69 11.53 -7.24
N LEU A 23 -5.81 11.53 -8.56
CA LEU A 23 -5.77 10.31 -9.36
C LEU A 23 -4.39 9.62 -9.26
N TYR A 24 -3.30 10.37 -9.34
CA TYR A 24 -1.95 9.82 -9.20
C TYR A 24 -1.69 9.26 -7.80
N THR A 25 -2.16 9.93 -6.75
CA THR A 25 -2.11 9.44 -5.38
C THR A 25 -2.87 8.12 -5.24
N LEU A 26 -4.09 8.04 -5.77
CA LEU A 26 -4.92 6.83 -5.72
C LEU A 26 -4.29 5.65 -6.48
N ILE A 27 -3.78 5.89 -7.69
CA ILE A 27 -3.05 4.87 -8.47
C ILE A 27 -1.83 4.38 -7.71
N SER A 28 -1.09 5.26 -7.05
CA SER A 28 0.10 4.88 -6.29
C SER A 28 -0.22 3.97 -5.11
N TYR A 29 -1.35 4.19 -4.40
CA TYR A 29 -1.82 3.26 -3.38
C TYR A 29 -2.19 1.90 -3.96
N ILE A 30 -2.90 1.87 -5.10
CA ILE A 30 -3.24 0.60 -5.77
C ILE A 30 -1.97 -0.14 -6.17
N LEU A 31 -0.97 0.57 -6.71
CA LEU A 31 0.33 -0.02 -7.07
C LEU A 31 1.11 -0.51 -5.84
N ALA A 32 1.06 0.19 -4.72
CA ALA A 32 1.68 -0.26 -3.48
C ALA A 32 1.05 -1.56 -2.96
N ILE A 33 -0.27 -1.64 -2.92
CA ILE A 33 -0.97 -2.88 -2.54
C ILE A 33 -0.67 -3.98 -3.55
N GLY A 34 -0.82 -3.70 -4.85
CA GLY A 34 -0.62 -4.68 -5.91
C GLY A 34 0.79 -5.27 -5.91
N SER A 35 1.81 -4.42 -5.79
CA SER A 35 3.21 -4.87 -5.69
C SER A 35 3.47 -5.65 -4.40
N ALA A 36 2.94 -5.21 -3.26
CA ALA A 36 3.07 -5.95 -2.00
C ALA A 36 2.42 -7.35 -2.10
N VAL A 37 1.27 -7.44 -2.77
CA VAL A 37 0.56 -8.70 -2.99
C VAL A 37 1.36 -9.63 -3.90
N ILE A 38 1.82 -9.13 -5.05
CA ILE A 38 2.60 -9.91 -6.02
C ILE A 38 3.90 -10.43 -5.38
N VAL A 39 4.64 -9.56 -4.69
CA VAL A 39 5.89 -9.94 -4.03
C VAL A 39 5.61 -10.90 -2.87
N GLY A 40 4.56 -10.66 -2.08
CA GLY A 40 4.14 -11.56 -1.01
C GLY A 40 3.81 -12.97 -1.51
N LEU A 41 3.15 -13.07 -2.66
CA LEU A 41 2.87 -14.33 -3.34
C LEU A 41 4.15 -15.02 -3.84
N ILE A 42 5.08 -14.28 -4.44
CA ILE A 42 6.39 -14.81 -4.86
C ILE A 42 7.17 -15.36 -3.64
N LEU A 43 7.06 -14.68 -2.49
CA LEU A 43 7.65 -15.10 -1.22
C LEU A 43 6.88 -16.24 -0.52
N ARG A 44 5.86 -16.82 -1.18
CA ARG A 44 5.01 -17.92 -0.70
C ARG A 44 4.30 -17.60 0.62
N LEU A 45 3.89 -16.35 0.83
CA LEU A 45 2.98 -16.01 1.91
C LEU A 45 1.57 -16.53 1.58
N PRO A 46 0.83 -17.10 2.57
CA PRO A 46 -0.55 -17.50 2.36
C PRO A 46 -1.41 -16.27 1.99
N LEU A 47 -2.36 -16.44 1.08
CA LEU A 47 -3.21 -15.33 0.62
C LEU A 47 -4.10 -14.79 1.74
N LEU A 48 -4.76 -15.69 2.46
CA LEU A 48 -5.68 -15.42 3.55
C LEU A 48 -5.11 -16.00 4.85
N PRO A 49 -5.41 -15.39 6.00
CA PRO A 49 -5.06 -15.99 7.29
C PRO A 49 -5.83 -17.31 7.46
N GLU A 50 -5.11 -18.39 7.80
CA GLU A 50 -5.67 -19.73 7.97
C GLU A 50 -6.53 -19.89 9.22
N LYS A 51 -6.26 -19.09 10.25
CA LYS A 51 -6.96 -19.10 11.53
C LYS A 51 -7.48 -17.71 11.87
N PRO A 52 -8.60 -17.60 12.62
CA PRO A 52 -9.10 -16.32 13.08
C PRO A 52 -8.03 -15.58 13.90
N MET A 53 -7.86 -14.30 13.56
CA MET A 53 -6.76 -13.41 13.98
C MET A 53 -6.53 -13.32 15.49
N ARG A 54 -7.55 -13.66 16.30
CA ARG A 54 -7.48 -13.70 17.76
C ARG A 54 -6.61 -14.86 18.28
N GLN A 55 -6.43 -15.93 17.50
CA GLN A 55 -5.73 -17.14 17.94
C GLN A 55 -4.46 -17.45 17.13
N SER A 56 -4.14 -16.65 16.11
CA SER A 56 -2.95 -16.86 15.30
C SER A 56 -2.42 -15.56 14.69
N TRP A 57 -1.11 -15.37 14.77
CA TRP A 57 -0.37 -14.40 13.97
C TRP A 57 0.05 -15.03 12.64
N THR A 58 -0.93 -15.51 11.86
CA THR A 58 -0.64 -16.00 10.50
C THR A 58 -0.38 -14.81 9.60
N ILE A 59 0.89 -14.61 9.21
CA ILE A 59 1.26 -13.57 8.26
C ILE A 59 0.74 -13.97 6.89
N SER A 60 -0.21 -13.19 6.37
CA SER A 60 -0.78 -13.37 5.04
C SER A 60 -0.50 -12.17 4.14
N VAL A 61 -0.72 -12.39 2.85
CA VAL A 61 -0.59 -11.37 1.83
C VAL A 61 -1.63 -10.25 2.03
N ILE A 62 -2.85 -10.60 2.42
CA ILE A 62 -3.90 -9.61 2.68
C ILE A 62 -3.68 -8.92 4.02
N PHE A 63 -3.37 -9.68 5.07
CA PHE A 63 -3.12 -9.15 6.41
C PHE A 63 -1.90 -9.80 7.08
N PRO A 64 -0.91 -9.04 7.56
CA PRO A 64 -0.86 -7.58 7.67
C PRO A 64 -0.28 -6.86 6.45
N THR A 65 0.24 -7.60 5.46
CA THR A 65 1.11 -7.05 4.39
C THR A 65 0.46 -5.91 3.59
N ALA A 66 -0.77 -6.07 3.11
CA ALA A 66 -1.45 -5.01 2.34
C ALA A 66 -1.80 -3.78 3.20
N VAL A 67 -2.17 -4.00 4.47
CA VAL A 67 -2.48 -2.93 5.43
C VAL A 67 -1.23 -2.10 5.73
N LEU A 68 -0.09 -2.77 5.91
CA LEU A 68 1.19 -2.09 6.09
C LEU A 68 1.61 -1.32 4.83
N ALA A 69 1.33 -1.85 3.63
CA ALA A 69 1.69 -1.18 2.38
C ALA A 69 0.91 0.12 2.23
N LEU A 70 -0.38 0.12 2.58
CA LEU A 70 -1.20 1.32 2.69
C LEU A 70 -0.62 2.30 3.71
N GLY A 71 -0.34 1.84 4.92
CA GLY A 71 0.19 2.68 6.00
C GLY A 71 1.53 3.34 5.65
N PHE A 72 2.49 2.58 5.10
CA PHE A 72 3.78 3.12 4.70
C PHE A 72 3.66 4.07 3.50
N THR A 73 2.79 3.78 2.54
CA THR A 73 2.54 4.70 1.43
C THR A 73 1.96 6.02 1.95
N ALA A 74 1.04 5.96 2.91
CA ALA A 74 0.48 7.15 3.56
C ALA A 74 1.53 7.96 4.33
N MET A 75 2.45 7.29 5.04
CA MET A 75 3.56 7.97 5.72
C MET A 75 4.47 8.69 4.71
N VAL A 76 4.84 8.03 3.61
CA VAL A 76 5.69 8.63 2.57
C VAL A 76 5.00 9.83 1.93
N PHE A 77 3.69 9.76 1.69
CA PHE A 77 2.93 10.89 1.16
C PHE A 77 2.78 12.04 2.17
N GLY A 78 2.60 11.73 3.45
CA GLY A 78 2.60 12.71 4.53
C GLY A 78 3.93 13.49 4.66
N LEU A 79 5.04 12.95 4.15
CA LEU A 79 6.33 13.65 4.08
C LEU A 79 6.44 14.62 2.88
N GLY A 80 5.38 14.78 2.08
CA GLY A 80 5.34 15.69 0.94
C GLY A 80 5.74 15.05 -0.39
N TYR A 81 5.89 13.73 -0.45
CA TYR A 81 6.06 13.00 -1.72
C TYR A 81 4.73 12.72 -2.44
N GLU A 82 3.61 13.13 -1.84
CA GLU A 82 2.30 13.08 -2.46
C GLU A 82 2.31 13.90 -3.76
N GLY A 83 1.78 13.34 -4.84
CA GLY A 83 1.52 14.16 -6.02
C GLY A 83 2.71 14.51 -6.92
N THR A 84 3.85 13.85 -6.73
CA THR A 84 5.05 14.01 -7.59
C THR A 84 4.88 13.42 -9.01
N GLY A 85 3.65 13.42 -9.54
CA GLY A 85 3.28 12.87 -10.84
C GLY A 85 3.64 11.39 -10.97
N TYR A 86 4.30 11.03 -12.07
CA TYR A 86 4.76 9.66 -12.33
C TYR A 86 5.74 9.12 -11.28
N HIS A 87 6.42 9.99 -10.52
CA HIS A 87 7.34 9.55 -9.45
C HIS A 87 6.61 8.91 -8.27
N GLY A 88 5.39 9.38 -7.95
CA GLY A 88 4.56 8.80 -6.90
C GLY A 88 4.24 7.33 -7.15
N MET A 89 4.07 6.95 -8.42
CA MET A 89 3.80 5.56 -8.82
C MET A 89 5.00 4.64 -8.54
N TYR A 90 6.21 5.07 -8.90
CA TYR A 90 7.43 4.31 -8.61
C TYR A 90 7.68 4.17 -7.12
N ILE A 91 7.39 5.24 -6.36
CA ILE A 91 7.46 5.22 -4.90
C ILE A 91 6.47 4.18 -4.34
N GLY A 92 5.22 4.18 -4.80
CA GLY A 92 4.22 3.19 -4.40
C GLY A 92 4.70 1.74 -4.62
N ILE A 93 5.24 1.45 -5.80
CA ILE A 93 5.80 0.12 -6.11
C ILE A 93 6.96 -0.23 -5.17
N ALA A 94 7.91 0.70 -4.99
CA ALA A 94 9.07 0.47 -4.11
C ALA A 94 8.64 0.21 -2.66
N VAL A 95 7.69 1.00 -2.15
CA VAL A 95 7.12 0.82 -0.81
C VAL A 95 6.42 -0.54 -0.69
N GLY A 96 5.62 -0.95 -1.68
CA GLY A 96 4.96 -2.25 -1.65
C GLY A 96 5.93 -3.43 -1.65
N VAL A 97 6.98 -3.38 -2.47
CA VAL A 97 8.06 -4.39 -2.48
C VAL A 97 8.75 -4.45 -1.12
N LEU A 98 9.18 -3.31 -0.58
CA LEU A 98 9.84 -3.23 0.72
C LEU A 98 8.94 -3.74 1.85
N THR A 99 7.64 -3.46 1.78
CA THR A 99 6.67 -3.92 2.78
C THR A 99 6.49 -5.43 2.77
N ALA A 100 6.44 -6.05 1.58
CA ALA A 100 6.34 -7.50 1.46
C ALA A 100 7.60 -8.19 2.00
N LEU A 101 8.78 -7.65 1.70
CA LEU A 101 10.04 -8.13 2.27
C LEU A 101 10.06 -7.96 3.79
N PHE A 102 9.66 -6.80 4.31
CA PHE A 102 9.54 -6.55 5.74
C PHE A 102 8.60 -7.57 6.42
N SER A 103 7.45 -7.83 5.80
CA SER A 103 6.46 -8.77 6.34
C SER A 103 6.98 -10.21 6.35
N LYS A 104 7.71 -10.63 5.30
CA LYS A 104 8.29 -11.97 5.24
C LYS A 104 9.49 -12.15 6.18
N PHE A 105 10.42 -11.19 6.24
CA PHE A 105 11.68 -11.40 6.95
C PHE A 105 11.66 -10.94 8.40
N LEU A 106 10.97 -9.84 8.70
CA LEU A 106 10.93 -9.27 10.05
C LEU A 106 9.73 -9.78 10.82
N LEU A 107 8.53 -9.66 10.27
CA LEU A 107 7.34 -10.12 11.01
C LEU A 107 7.38 -11.63 11.23
N GLU A 108 7.75 -12.45 10.24
CA GLU A 108 7.80 -13.92 10.40
C GLU A 108 8.79 -14.36 11.49
N LYS A 109 9.83 -13.57 11.74
CA LYS A 109 10.84 -13.84 12.77
C LYS A 109 10.41 -13.36 14.15
N ILE A 110 9.66 -12.26 14.23
CA ILE A 110 9.25 -11.62 15.48
C ILE A 110 7.95 -12.24 16.01
N THR A 111 6.99 -12.56 15.14
CA THR A 111 5.69 -13.07 15.56
C THR A 111 5.77 -14.56 15.89
N PRO A 112 5.17 -15.01 17.01
CA PRO A 112 5.11 -16.42 17.33
C PRO A 112 4.34 -17.16 16.23
N LYS A 113 4.92 -18.25 15.72
CA LYS A 113 4.24 -19.11 14.74
C LYS A 113 2.99 -19.72 15.40
N PRO A 114 1.86 -19.85 14.67
CA PRO A 114 0.73 -20.60 15.18
C PRO A 114 1.16 -22.00 15.59
N GLN A 115 0.79 -22.42 16.80
CA GLN A 115 0.89 -23.82 17.18
C GLN A 115 -0.03 -24.62 16.25
N SER A 116 0.54 -25.57 15.51
CA SER A 116 -0.26 -26.60 14.85
C SER A 116 -0.96 -27.41 15.94
N GLU A 117 -2.26 -27.66 15.79
CA GLU A 117 -3.03 -28.54 16.68
C GLU A 117 -2.67 -30.03 16.49
N GLU A 118 -1.42 -30.35 16.15
CA GLU A 118 -0.93 -31.74 16.10
C GLU A 118 -0.44 -32.24 17.47
N ALA A 119 -0.66 -31.46 18.54
CA ALA A 119 -0.29 -31.81 19.91
C ALA A 119 -1.48 -32.25 20.79
N HIS A 120 -2.69 -32.32 20.24
CA HIS A 120 -3.84 -32.89 20.96
C HIS A 120 -4.51 -33.96 20.10
N GLU A 121 -4.13 -35.19 20.44
CA GLU A 121 -4.83 -36.47 20.31
C GLU A 121 -6.37 -36.38 20.26
#